data_AF-A0A9D6ZK77-F1
#
_entry.id   AF-A0A9D6ZK77-F1
#
_cell.length_a   1.000
_cell.length_b   1.000
_cell.length_c   1.000
_cell.angle_alpha   90.00
_cell.angle_beta   90.00
_cell.angle_gamma   90.00
#
_symmetry.space_group_name_H-M   'P 1'
#
loop_
_entity.id
_entity.type
_entity.pdbx_description
1 polymer ?
#
loop_
_entity_poly.entity_id
_entity_poly.type
_entity_poly.pdbx_seq_one_letter_code
_entity_poly.pdbx_strand_id
1 'polypeptide(L)'
;WDESRVTDSDEEVVVSHNWDELRRFMWDYVGIVRSNKRLERALRRALLLQHEIHEYYSNFRVTNDLIELRNLVQVAELIIRSAQQRKESRGLHYTLDYPDVDTAHPPHDTVLTPTLPEERRSMAWAGNH
;
A
#
# COMPACT_ATOMS: atom_id res chain seq x y z
N TRP A 1 -36.04 -18.35 -4.18
CA TRP A 1 -34.94 -17.83 -3.36
C TRP A 1 -33.86 -17.44 -4.33
N ASP A 2 -33.45 -16.17 -4.32
CA ASP A 2 -32.52 -15.59 -5.30
C ASP A 2 -31.14 -15.43 -4.63
N GLU A 3 -30.20 -16.29 -4.99
CA GLU A 3 -28.86 -16.37 -4.40
C GLU A 3 -27.94 -15.22 -4.84
N SER A 4 -28.28 -14.49 -5.91
CA SER A 4 -27.46 -13.36 -6.38
C SER A 4 -27.47 -12.19 -5.39
N ARG A 5 -28.59 -11.99 -4.67
CA ARG A 5 -28.72 -10.91 -3.69
C ARG A 5 -27.94 -11.15 -2.40
N VAL A 6 -27.67 -12.41 -2.06
CA VAL A 6 -26.92 -12.77 -0.85
C VAL A 6 -25.43 -12.60 -1.10
N THR A 7 -24.95 -13.02 -2.27
CA THR A 7 -23.55 -12.89 -2.67
C THR A 7 -23.12 -11.42 -2.77
N ASP A 8 -23.91 -10.56 -3.42
CA ASP A 8 -23.61 -9.12 -3.50
C ASP A 8 -23.46 -8.44 -2.11
N SER A 9 -24.28 -8.84 -1.13
CA SER A 9 -24.25 -8.26 0.22
C SER A 9 -23.01 -8.66 1.02
N ASP A 10 -22.55 -9.91 0.90
CA ASP A 10 -21.36 -10.38 1.61
C ASP A 10 -20.09 -9.72 1.03
N GLU A 11 -20.05 -9.49 -0.29
CA GLU A 11 -18.97 -8.79 -0.98
C GLU A 11 -18.84 -7.32 -0.52
N GLU A 12 -19.97 -6.60 -0.44
CA GLU A 12 -19.99 -5.20 -0.01
C GLU A 12 -19.49 -5.02 1.43
N VAL A 13 -19.85 -5.95 2.33
CA VAL A 13 -19.39 -5.94 3.73
C VAL A 13 -17.87 -6.11 3.81
N VAL A 14 -17.28 -7.02 3.02
CA VAL A 14 -15.83 -7.23 2.99
C VAL A 14 -15.10 -6.00 2.47
N VAL A 15 -15.57 -5.40 1.38
CA VAL A 15 -14.95 -4.19 0.82
C VAL A 15 -15.01 -3.03 1.81
N SER A 16 -16.17 -2.81 2.43
CA SER A 16 -16.35 -1.77 3.46
C SER A 16 -15.43 -1.98 4.66
N HIS A 17 -15.31 -3.24 5.13
CA HIS A 17 -14.42 -3.58 6.24
C HIS A 17 -12.95 -3.27 5.93
N ASN A 18 -12.47 -3.67 4.75
CA ASN A 18 -11.09 -3.45 4.32
C ASN A 18 -10.78 -1.97 4.11
N TRP A 19 -11.75 -1.19 3.63
CA TRP A 19 -11.66 0.26 3.56
C TRP A 19 -11.45 0.90 4.94
N ASP A 20 -12.25 0.48 5.93
CA ASP A 20 -12.13 0.98 7.29
C ASP A 20 -10.81 0.55 7.95
N GLU A 21 -10.34 -0.67 7.69
CA GLU A 21 -9.03 -1.11 8.17
C GLU A 21 -7.89 -0.26 7.58
N LEU A 22 -7.89 -0.07 6.25
CA LEU A 22 -6.93 0.76 5.54
C LEU A 22 -6.85 2.17 6.14
N ARG A 23 -8.02 2.80 6.31
CA ARG A 23 -8.13 4.14 6.89
C ARG A 23 -7.57 4.19 8.31
N ARG A 24 -7.92 3.21 9.15
CA ARG A 24 -7.50 3.16 10.56
C ARG A 24 -5.99 3.05 10.69
N PHE A 25 -5.34 2.11 9.99
CA PHE A 25 -3.89 1.98 10.16
C PHE A 25 -3.10 3.10 9.49
N MET A 26 -3.59 3.70 8.40
CA MET A 26 -2.95 4.86 7.80
C MET A 26 -2.97 6.05 8.76
N TRP A 27 -4.09 6.25 9.48
CA TRP A 27 -4.20 7.25 10.54
C TRP A 27 -3.25 6.95 11.71
N ASP A 28 -3.30 5.73 12.25
CA ASP A 28 -2.57 5.36 13.47
C ASP A 28 -1.05 5.32 13.29
N TYR A 29 -0.58 4.89 12.11
CA TYR A 29 0.82 4.55 11.88
C TYR A 29 1.53 5.43 10.86
N VAL A 30 0.78 6.11 9.98
CA VAL A 30 1.32 6.87 8.83
C VAL A 30 0.88 8.34 8.88
N GLY A 31 0.24 8.77 9.97
CA GLY A 31 -0.06 10.16 10.29
C GLY A 31 1.19 11.02 10.50
N ILE A 32 1.02 12.26 10.99
CA ILE A 32 2.11 13.27 11.05
C ILE A 32 3.34 12.74 11.82
N VAL A 33 3.12 12.07 12.96
CA VAL A 33 4.18 11.49 13.80
C VAL A 33 4.39 10.02 13.50
N ARG A 34 5.56 9.68 12.96
CA ARG A 34 5.92 8.34 12.49
C ARG A 34 7.05 7.71 13.31
N SER A 35 7.19 6.40 13.18
CA SER A 35 8.39 5.69 13.60
C SER A 35 8.60 4.47 12.70
N ASN A 36 9.84 3.98 12.63
CA ASN A 36 10.22 2.77 11.90
C ASN A 36 9.28 1.61 12.26
N LYS A 37 9.05 1.39 13.56
CA LYS A 37 8.16 0.33 14.08
C LYS A 37 6.71 0.48 13.62
N ARG A 38 6.17 1.70 13.58
CA ARG A 38 4.79 1.96 13.12
C ARG A 38 4.67 1.78 11.61
N LEU A 39 5.63 2.29 10.86
CA LEU A 39 5.67 2.13 9.40
C LEU A 39 5.79 0.66 8.99
N GLU A 40 6.58 -0.13 9.71
CA GLU A 40 6.69 -1.57 9.47
C GLU A 40 5.36 -2.30 9.75
N ARG A 41 4.65 -1.92 10.81
CA ARG A 41 3.30 -2.42 11.10
C ARG A 41 2.30 -2.06 10.00
N ALA A 42 2.33 -0.82 9.53
CA ALA A 42 1.48 -0.36 8.44
C ALA A 42 1.75 -1.15 7.16
N LEU A 43 3.04 -1.36 6.81
CA LEU A 43 3.42 -2.12 5.63
C LEU A 43 2.88 -3.55 5.68
N ARG A 44 3.03 -4.24 6.82
CA ARG A 44 2.50 -5.60 6.97
C ARG A 44 0.98 -5.67 6.77
N ARG A 45 0.23 -4.69 7.27
CA ARG A 45 -1.23 -4.62 7.07
C ARG A 45 -1.60 -4.33 5.62
N ALA A 46 -0.90 -3.39 4.97
CA ALA A 46 -1.12 -3.11 3.55
C ALA A 46 -0.87 -4.34 2.68
N LEU A 47 0.20 -5.10 2.94
CA LEU A 47 0.50 -6.35 2.22
C LEU A 47 -0.54 -7.44 2.48
N LEU A 48 -1.07 -7.56 3.70
CA LEU A 48 -2.15 -8.49 4.02
C LEU A 48 -3.42 -8.14 3.23
N LEU A 49 -3.85 -6.87 3.24
CA LEU A 49 -4.99 -6.42 2.45
C LEU A 49 -4.79 -6.67 0.95
N GLN A 50 -3.58 -6.46 0.41
CA GLN A 50 -3.30 -6.77 -1.00
C GLN A 50 -3.50 -8.25 -1.31
N HIS A 51 -3.05 -9.14 -0.41
CA HIS A 51 -3.22 -10.58 -0.56
C HIS A 51 -4.71 -10.96 -0.54
N GLU A 52 -5.45 -10.50 0.47
CA GLU A 52 -6.88 -10.78 0.62
C GLU A 52 -7.68 -10.27 -0.59
N ILE A 53 -7.39 -9.05 -1.07
CA ILE A 53 -8.00 -8.50 -2.28
C ILE A 53 -7.69 -9.40 -3.49
N HIS A 54 -6.45 -9.85 -3.65
CA HIS A 54 -6.06 -10.71 -4.77
C HIS A 54 -6.76 -12.09 -4.75
N GLU A 55 -6.88 -12.69 -3.56
CA GLU A 55 -7.68 -13.91 -3.37
C GLU A 55 -9.15 -13.66 -3.72
N TYR A 56 -9.69 -12.50 -3.34
CA TYR A 56 -11.05 -12.12 -3.67
C TYR A 56 -11.28 -12.02 -5.19
N TYR A 57 -10.36 -11.37 -5.93
CA TYR A 57 -10.39 -11.31 -7.40
C TYR A 57 -10.43 -12.68 -8.07
N SER A 58 -9.82 -13.69 -7.45
CA SER A 58 -9.69 -15.02 -8.04
C SER A 58 -10.96 -15.85 -7.88
N ASN A 59 -11.83 -15.51 -6.92
CA ASN A 59 -12.98 -16.32 -6.51
C ASN A 59 -14.34 -15.63 -6.75
N PHE A 60 -14.37 -14.30 -6.92
CA PHE A 60 -15.59 -13.50 -6.95
C PHE A 60 -15.68 -12.59 -8.18
N ARG A 61 -16.84 -11.97 -8.38
CA ARG A 61 -17.06 -11.05 -9.49
C ARG A 61 -16.32 -9.74 -9.23
N VAL A 62 -15.58 -9.26 -10.23
CA VAL A 62 -14.89 -7.98 -10.12
C VAL A 62 -15.90 -6.83 -10.15
N THR A 63 -15.93 -6.05 -9.08
CA THR A 63 -16.74 -4.83 -8.94
C THR A 63 -15.86 -3.57 -8.99
N ASN A 64 -16.48 -2.41 -9.22
CA ASN A 64 -15.76 -1.13 -9.20
C ASN A 64 -15.16 -0.84 -7.82
N ASP A 65 -15.91 -1.07 -6.75
CA ASP A 65 -15.46 -0.78 -5.38
C ASP A 65 -14.25 -1.64 -4.99
N LEU A 66 -14.17 -2.88 -5.47
CA LEU A 66 -13.00 -3.75 -5.30
C LEU A 66 -11.77 -3.23 -6.06
N ILE A 67 -11.95 -2.69 -7.28
CA ILE A 67 -10.87 -2.04 -8.03
C ILE A 67 -10.38 -0.78 -7.30
N GLU A 68 -11.29 0.04 -6.77
CA GLU A 68 -10.95 1.24 -6.01
C GLU A 68 -10.17 0.89 -4.74
N LEU A 69 -10.65 -0.09 -3.96
CA LEU A 69 -9.97 -0.58 -2.77
C LEU A 69 -8.55 -1.07 -3.11
N ARG A 70 -8.39 -1.86 -4.17
CA ARG A 70 -7.07 -2.32 -4.64
C ARG A 70 -6.13 -1.15 -4.90
N ASN A 71 -6.59 -0.14 -5.64
CA ASN A 71 -5.78 1.02 -5.99
C ASN A 71 -5.39 1.84 -4.75
N LEU A 72 -6.30 1.98 -3.79
CA LEU A 72 -6.03 2.68 -2.54
C LEU A 72 -5.00 1.97 -1.68
N VAL A 73 -5.11 0.65 -1.54
CA VAL A 73 -4.10 -0.14 -0.81
C VAL A 73 -2.74 -0.03 -1.51
N GLN A 74 -2.70 -0.05 -2.84
CA GLN A 74 -1.45 0.14 -3.60
C GLN A 74 -0.82 1.51 -3.34
N VAL A 75 -1.61 2.58 -3.36
CA VAL A 75 -1.13 3.95 -3.07
C VAL A 75 -0.65 4.04 -1.61
N ALA A 76 -1.37 3.45 -0.66
CA ALA A 76 -0.97 3.42 0.74
C ALA A 76 0.38 2.72 0.93
N GLU A 77 0.60 1.57 0.28
CA GLU A 77 1.88 0.86 0.30
C GLU A 77 3.03 1.75 -0.20
N LEU A 78 2.83 2.46 -1.32
CA LEU A 78 3.83 3.38 -1.87
C LEU A 78 4.15 4.52 -0.90
N ILE A 79 3.14 5.11 -0.25
CA ILE A 79 3.34 6.14 0.77
C ILE A 79 4.16 5.60 1.94
N ILE A 80 3.84 4.39 2.42
CA ILE A 80 4.54 3.75 3.53
C ILE A 80 6.00 3.48 3.16
N ARG A 81 6.26 2.90 1.98
CA ARG A 81 7.63 2.62 1.50
C ARG A 81 8.43 3.91 1.33
N SER A 82 7.83 4.96 0.78
CA SER A 82 8.45 6.29 0.67
C SER A 82 8.83 6.84 2.05
N ALA A 83 7.92 6.76 3.02
CA ALA A 83 8.18 7.19 4.40
C ALA A 83 9.27 6.35 5.08
N GLN A 84 9.34 5.04 4.81
CA GLN A 84 10.38 4.16 5.36
C GLN A 84 11.78 4.48 4.81
N GLN A 85 11.90 4.88 3.54
CA GLN A 85 13.18 5.23 2.91
C GLN A 85 13.71 6.58 3.40
N ARG A 86 12.84 7.51 3.84
CA ARG A 86 13.25 8.83 4.29
C ARG A 86 13.71 8.82 5.76
N LYS A 87 15.03 8.87 5.96
CA LYS A 87 15.71 8.82 7.27
C LYS A 87 16.04 10.20 7.84
N GLU A 88 15.08 11.11 7.77
CA GLU A 88 15.13 12.47 8.31
C GLU A 88 13.71 12.92 8.67
N SER A 89 13.59 14.03 9.38
CA SER A 89 12.31 14.74 9.56
C SER A 89 12.34 16.06 8.78
N ARG A 90 11.41 16.24 7.85
CA ARG A 90 11.32 17.43 6.98
C ARG A 90 9.88 17.72 6.59
N GLY A 91 9.42 18.95 6.82
CA GLY A 91 8.06 19.37 6.52
C GLY A 91 7.02 18.52 7.25
N LEU A 92 6.03 17.95 6.52
CA LEU A 92 4.98 17.09 7.08
C LEU A 92 5.42 15.64 7.36
N HIS A 93 6.65 15.29 6.96
CA HIS A 93 7.26 14.00 7.30
C HIS A 93 8.08 14.14 8.58
N TYR A 94 7.46 13.81 9.73
CA TYR A 94 8.15 13.77 11.02
C TYR A 94 8.25 12.33 11.53
N THR A 95 9.47 11.89 11.84
CA THR A 95 9.77 10.54 12.32
C THR A 95 10.61 10.58 13.60
N LEU A 96 10.19 9.85 14.63
CA LEU A 96 10.83 9.85 15.94
C LEU A 96 12.23 9.23 15.93
N ASP A 97 12.50 8.32 14.99
CA ASP A 97 13.81 7.66 14.87
C ASP A 97 14.87 8.54 14.19
N TYR A 98 14.44 9.59 13.48
CA TYR A 98 15.29 10.57 12.78
C TYR A 98 14.67 11.97 12.91
N PRO A 99 14.74 12.59 14.10
CA PRO A 99 13.98 13.81 14.42
C PRO A 99 14.53 15.06 13.72
N ASP A 100 15.78 15.02 13.27
CA ASP A 100 16.45 16.15 12.64
C ASP A 100 16.34 16.10 11.11
N VAL A 101 16.51 17.27 10.50
CA VAL A 101 16.61 17.45 9.04
C VAL A 101 17.99 16.98 8.58
N ASP A 102 18.09 16.20 7.49
CA ASP A 102 19.38 15.89 6.88
C ASP A 102 19.93 17.14 6.18
N THR A 103 21.09 17.61 6.66
CA THR A 103 21.80 18.77 6.10
C THR A 103 23.10 18.37 5.39
N ALA A 104 23.48 17.09 5.43
CA ALA A 104 24.67 16.58 4.78
C ALA A 104 24.48 16.45 3.26
N HIS A 105 23.24 16.25 2.80
CA HIS A 105 22.90 16.10 1.39
C HIS A 105 21.81 17.08 0.95
N PRO A 106 21.79 17.50 -0.32
CA PRO A 106 20.64 18.21 -0.88
C PRO A 106 19.36 17.37 -0.76
N PRO A 107 18.21 18.02 -0.52
CA PRO A 107 16.93 17.33 -0.49
C PRO A 107 16.64 16.71 -1.87
N HIS A 108 16.13 15.49 -1.86
CA HIS A 108 15.79 14.75 -3.06
C HIS A 108 14.47 13.99 -2.87
N ASP A 109 13.78 13.79 -3.99
CA ASP A 109 12.53 13.03 -4.00
C ASP A 109 12.80 11.54 -3.80
N THR A 110 11.87 10.86 -3.13
CA THR A 110 11.91 9.41 -3.04
C THR A 110 11.30 8.81 -4.31
N VAL A 111 12.11 8.11 -5.08
CA VAL A 111 11.68 7.44 -6.30
C VAL A 111 11.48 5.95 -6.02
N LEU A 112 10.25 5.47 -6.19
CA LEU A 112 9.92 4.04 -6.07
C LEU A 112 9.81 3.43 -7.46
N THR A 113 10.65 2.44 -7.74
CA THR A 113 10.62 1.71 -9.01
C THR A 113 9.84 0.41 -8.85
N PRO A 114 8.89 0.09 -9.74
CA PRO A 114 8.19 -1.18 -9.71
C PRO A 114 9.17 -2.35 -9.85
N THR A 115 9.08 -3.34 -8.98
CA THR A 115 9.69 -4.65 -9.25
C THR A 115 8.90 -5.31 -10.37
N LEU A 116 9.49 -5.37 -11.56
CA LEU A 116 8.92 -6.13 -12.67
C LEU A 116 8.75 -7.60 -12.23
N PRO A 117 7.61 -8.25 -12.53
CA PRO A 117 7.45 -9.69 -12.35
C PRO A 117 8.61 -10.43 -13.02
N GLU A 118 9.10 -11.51 -12.41
CA GLU A 118 10.24 -12.30 -12.94
C GLU A 118 10.05 -12.70 -14.40
N GLU A 119 8.80 -12.97 -14.81
CA GLU A 119 8.42 -13.31 -16.19
C GLU A 119 8.76 -12.22 -17.22
N ARG A 120 8.80 -10.93 -16.82
CA ARG A 120 9.19 -9.81 -17.70
C ARG A 120 10.68 -9.49 -17.63
N ARG A 121 11.41 -10.00 -16.64
CA ARG A 121 12.87 -9.82 -16.52
C ARG A 121 13.64 -10.66 -17.55
N SER A 122 13.11 -11.83 -17.90
CA SER A 122 13.68 -12.70 -18.96
C SER A 122 13.48 -12.12 -20.37
N MET A 123 12.36 -11.42 -20.62
CA MET A 123 12.09 -10.78 -21.91
C MET A 123 12.92 -9.52 -22.16
N ALA A 124 13.27 -8.76 -21.11
CA ALA A 124 14.06 -7.53 -21.24
C ALA A 124 15.51 -7.76 -21.71
N TRP A 125 16.03 -8.99 -21.60
CA TRP A 125 17.37 -9.37 -22.07
C TRP A 125 17.41 -9.92 -23.50
N ALA A 126 16.25 -10.22 -24.12
CA ALA A 126 16.19 -10.80 -25.46
C ALA A 126 16.16 -9.78 -26.62
N GLY A 127 16.19 -8.47 -26.31
CA GLY A 127 16.00 -7.39 -27.28
C GLY A 127 17.27 -6.65 -27.73
N ASN A 128 18.46 -7.10 -27.34
CA ASN A 128 19.72 -6.45 -27.71
C ASN A 128 20.63 -7.43 -28.48
N HIS A 129 20.27 -7.76 -29.72
CA HIS A 129 21.15 -8.34 -30.73
C HIS A 129 21.03 -7.50 -32.01
#